data_AF-A0A842T7X3-F1
#
_entry.id   AF-A0A842T7X3-F1
#
_cell.length_a   1.000
_cell.length_b   1.000
_cell.length_c   1.000
_cell.angle_alpha   90.00
_cell.angle_beta   90.00
_cell.angle_gamma   90.00
#
_symmetry.space_group_name_H-M   'P 1'
#
loop_
_entity.id
_entity.type
_entity.pdbx_description
1 polymer ?
#
loop_
_entity_poly.entity_id
_entity_poly.type
_entity_poly.pdbx_seq_one_letter_code
_entity_poly.pdbx_strand_id
1 'polypeptide(L)'
;MTFFMVTFMYPPNKAKEVGEAFLSGNAPKLPEFVKQEKVFVVLDEKIKNYVIYEVEDEKAHEALMAIANRFTGYFKIHDSRFKIEHLMTTREALPLIGLR
;
A
#
# COMPACT_ATOMS: atom_id res chain seq x y z
N MET A 1 14.66 -7.15 -6.20
CA MET A 1 13.32 -7.18 -5.59
C MET A 1 12.96 -5.77 -5.22
N THR A 2 11.79 -5.34 -5.63
CA THR A 2 11.29 -3.99 -5.42
C THR A 2 10.19 -4.03 -4.36
N PHE A 3 10.22 -3.07 -3.44
CA PHE A 3 9.24 -2.98 -2.37
C PHE A 3 8.42 -1.70 -2.48
N PHE A 4 7.12 -1.81 -2.24
CA PHE A 4 6.23 -0.66 -2.12
C PHE A 4 5.56 -0.65 -0.76
N MET A 5 5.49 0.52 -0.12
CA MET A 5 4.62 0.74 1.03
C MET A 5 3.40 1.53 0.61
N VAL A 6 2.22 1.04 0.97
CA VAL A 6 1.01 1.85 0.96
C VAL A 6 0.68 2.28 2.38
N THR A 7 0.62 3.59 2.59
CA THR A 7 0.06 4.17 3.81
C THR A 7 -1.37 4.59 3.51
N PHE A 8 -2.37 3.89 4.06
CA PHE A 8 -3.78 4.24 3.95
C PHE A 8 -4.32 4.75 5.30
N MET A 9 -4.92 5.94 5.29
CA MET A 9 -5.39 6.63 6.49
C MET A 9 -6.85 7.00 6.36
N TYR A 10 -7.61 6.83 7.45
CA TYR A 10 -9.02 7.22 7.53
C TYR A 10 -9.42 7.50 8.99
N PRO A 11 -10.46 8.30 9.23
CA PRO A 11 -10.93 8.56 10.59
C PRO A 11 -11.63 7.32 11.20
N PRO A 12 -11.61 7.12 12.52
CA PRO A 12 -12.14 5.91 13.16
C PRO A 12 -13.63 5.63 12.86
N ASN A 13 -14.45 6.66 12.68
CA ASN A 13 -15.86 6.52 12.30
C ASN A 13 -16.08 5.92 10.90
N LYS A 14 -15.02 5.84 10.07
CA LYS A 14 -15.02 5.16 8.77
C LYS A 14 -14.52 3.72 8.81
N ALA A 15 -14.09 3.21 9.97
CA ALA A 15 -13.50 1.88 10.09
C ALA A 15 -14.42 0.76 9.59
N LYS A 16 -15.72 0.83 9.90
CA LYS A 16 -16.70 -0.15 9.43
C LYS A 16 -16.83 -0.13 7.90
N GLU A 17 -16.96 1.05 7.31
CA GLU A 17 -17.07 1.24 5.86
C GLU A 17 -15.83 0.71 5.12
N VAL A 18 -14.63 0.98 5.66
CA VAL A 18 -13.37 0.43 5.14
C VAL A 18 -13.34 -1.09 5.25
N GLY A 19 -13.73 -1.66 6.38
CA GLY A 19 -13.79 -3.10 6.59
C GLY A 19 -14.76 -3.80 5.63
N GLU A 20 -15.94 -3.22 5.43
CA GLU A 20 -16.93 -3.70 4.46
C GLU A 20 -16.39 -3.63 3.03
N ALA A 21 -15.74 -2.53 2.65
CA ALA A 21 -15.11 -2.41 1.33
C ALA A 21 -14.03 -3.48 1.11
N PHE A 22 -13.18 -3.72 2.12
CA PHE A 22 -12.15 -4.76 2.08
C PHE A 22 -12.75 -6.17 1.93
N LEU A 23 -13.78 -6.49 2.72
CA LEU A 23 -14.42 -7.81 2.73
C LEU A 23 -15.31 -8.06 1.50
N SER A 24 -15.84 -7.01 0.87
CA SER A 24 -16.72 -7.11 -0.28
C SER A 24 -16.07 -7.77 -1.51
N GLY A 25 -14.73 -7.77 -1.58
CA GLY A 25 -13.99 -8.24 -2.74
C GLY A 25 -14.12 -7.33 -3.98
N ASN A 26 -14.76 -6.16 -3.85
CA ASN A 26 -14.97 -5.22 -4.96
C ASN A 26 -13.72 -4.40 -5.30
N ALA A 27 -12.73 -4.35 -4.40
CA ALA A 27 -11.45 -3.74 -4.71
C ALA A 27 -10.77 -4.54 -5.83
N PRO A 28 -10.21 -3.88 -6.87
CA PRO A 28 -9.49 -4.58 -7.93
C PRO A 28 -8.49 -5.58 -7.38
N LYS A 29 -8.50 -6.79 -7.95
CA LYS A 29 -7.60 -7.86 -7.55
C LYS A 29 -6.17 -7.48 -7.91
N LEU A 30 -5.23 -7.81 -7.02
CA LEU A 30 -3.81 -7.74 -7.35
C LEU A 30 -3.46 -8.92 -8.27
N PRO A 31 -2.58 -8.71 -9.26
CA PRO A 31 -1.94 -9.81 -9.98
C PRO A 31 -1.21 -10.74 -9.02
N GLU A 32 -1.07 -12.02 -9.38
CA GLU A 32 -0.44 -13.05 -8.53
C GLU A 32 1.02 -12.75 -8.19
N PHE A 33 1.73 -12.02 -9.07
CA PHE A 33 3.12 -11.63 -8.83
C PHE A 33 3.27 -10.49 -7.81
N VAL A 34 2.18 -9.83 -7.40
CA VAL A 34 2.21 -8.79 -6.37
C VAL A 34 1.98 -9.43 -5.01
N LYS A 35 3.07 -9.72 -4.30
CA LYS A 35 3.00 -10.35 -2.98
C LYS A 35 2.78 -9.31 -1.89
N GLN A 36 1.76 -9.49 -1.07
CA GLN A 36 1.53 -8.66 0.11
C GLN A 36 2.26 -9.28 1.31
N GLU A 37 3.46 -8.76 1.63
CA GLU A 37 4.29 -9.29 2.72
C GLU A 37 3.65 -9.12 4.09
N LYS A 38 3.16 -7.91 4.36
CA LYS A 38 2.72 -7.53 5.69
C LYS A 38 1.72 -6.39 5.65
N VAL A 39 0.79 -6.42 6.60
CA VAL A 39 -0.09 -5.31 6.92
C VAL A 39 0.08 -4.99 8.39
N PHE A 40 0.34 -3.74 8.70
CA PHE A 40 0.31 -3.20 10.06
C PHE A 40 -0.85 -2.22 10.17
N VAL A 41 -1.53 -2.26 11.31
CA VAL A 41 -2.61 -1.31 11.63
C VAL A 41 -2.24 -0.58 12.90
N VAL A 42 -2.30 0.75 12.84
CA VAL A 42 -2.11 1.62 14.00
C VAL A 42 -3.43 2.30 14.30
N LEU A 43 -3.90 2.12 15.53
CA LEU A 43 -5.08 2.79 16.07
C LEU A 43 -4.60 4.05 16.79
N ASP A 44 -4.99 5.20 16.25
CA ASP A 44 -4.58 6.54 16.67
C ASP A 44 -5.75 7.50 16.32
N GLU A 45 -5.59 8.82 16.44
CA GLU A 45 -6.60 9.82 16.04
C GLU A 45 -7.15 9.57 14.62
N LYS A 46 -6.29 9.06 13.73
CA LYS A 46 -6.68 8.42 12.48
C LYS A 46 -6.17 6.99 12.50
N ILE A 47 -6.97 6.06 11.97
CA ILE A 47 -6.49 4.70 11.74
C ILE A 47 -5.54 4.73 10.55
N LYS A 48 -4.37 4.13 10.71
CA LYS A 48 -3.32 4.05 9.69
C LYS A 48 -3.07 2.58 9.36
N ASN A 49 -3.06 2.25 8.08
CA ASN A 49 -2.67 0.94 7.58
C ASN A 49 -1.37 1.12 6.81
N TYR A 50 -0.36 0.32 7.14
CA TYR A 50 0.88 0.20 6.39
C TYR A 50 0.88 -1.16 5.71
N VAL A 51 0.78 -1.16 4.39
CA VAL A 51 0.81 -2.40 3.59
C VAL A 51 2.14 -2.44 2.84
N ILE A 52 2.90 -3.50 3.04
CA ILE A 52 4.16 -3.72 2.32
C ILE A 52 3.90 -4.75 1.21
N TYR A 53 4.24 -4.37 -0.01
CA TYR A 53 4.23 -5.22 -1.18
C TYR A 53 5.66 -5.51 -1.63
N GLU A 54 5.90 -6.75 -2.05
CA GLU A 54 7.16 -7.21 -2.64
C GLU A 54 6.87 -7.70 -4.06
N VAL A 55 7.71 -7.27 -5.02
CA VAL A 55 7.61 -7.65 -6.43
C VAL A 55 8.98 -7.82 -7.09
N GLU A 56 8.99 -8.58 -8.18
CA GLU A 56 10.14 -8.66 -9.10
C GLU A 56 10.43 -7.29 -9.73
N ASP A 57 11.71 -6.95 -9.92
CA ASP A 57 12.14 -5.61 -10.35
C ASP A 57 11.61 -5.26 -11.74
N GLU A 58 11.63 -6.22 -12.65
CA GLU A 58 11.12 -6.09 -14.01
C GLU A 58 9.60 -5.87 -14.06
N LYS A 59 8.87 -6.14 -12.98
CA LYS A 59 7.42 -5.93 -12.86
C LYS A 59 7.06 -4.72 -11.98
N ALA A 60 8.04 -3.94 -11.53
CA ALA A 60 7.81 -2.83 -10.59
C ALA A 60 6.79 -1.80 -11.10
N HIS A 61 6.82 -1.45 -12.38
CA HIS A 61 5.88 -0.50 -12.97
C HIS A 61 4.44 -1.07 -13.00
N GLU A 62 4.29 -2.31 -13.46
CA GLU A 62 2.98 -2.98 -13.51
C GLU A 62 2.40 -3.16 -12.10
N ALA A 63 3.25 -3.52 -11.13
CA ALA A 63 2.88 -3.61 -9.73
C ALA A 63 2.37 -2.28 -9.18
N LEU A 64 3.09 -1.17 -9.43
CA LEU A 64 2.69 0.15 -8.99
C LEU A 64 1.29 0.52 -9.51
N MET A 65 1.04 0.25 -10.79
CA MET A 65 -0.27 0.50 -11.42
C MET A 65 -1.36 -0.38 -10.81
N ALA A 66 -1.08 -1.67 -10.58
CA ALA A 66 -2.01 -2.60 -9.96
C ALA A 66 -2.36 -2.22 -8.51
N ILE A 67 -1.35 -1.82 -7.72
CA ILE A 67 -1.53 -1.35 -6.34
C ILE A 67 -2.37 -0.08 -6.34
N ALA A 68 -2.03 0.92 -7.17
CA ALA A 68 -2.83 2.15 -7.28
C ALA A 68 -4.28 1.86 -7.67
N ASN A 69 -4.48 0.98 -8.66
CA ASN A 69 -5.81 0.59 -9.11
C ASN A 69 -6.60 -0.13 -7.99
N ARG A 70 -5.98 -1.02 -7.20
CA ARG A 70 -6.64 -1.67 -6.07
C ARG A 70 -7.21 -0.67 -5.08
N PHE A 71 -6.52 0.44 -4.83
CA PHE A 71 -6.98 1.45 -3.87
C PHE A 71 -8.13 2.32 -4.40
N THR A 72 -8.45 2.27 -5.70
CA THR A 72 -9.66 2.91 -6.25
C THR A 72 -10.95 2.37 -5.63
N GLY A 73 -10.94 1.12 -5.14
CA GLY A 73 -12.05 0.51 -4.41
C GLY A 73 -12.44 1.23 -3.11
N TYR A 74 -11.56 2.10 -2.58
CA TYR A 74 -11.82 2.86 -1.36
C TYR A 74 -12.14 4.34 -1.61
N PHE A 75 -12.20 4.80 -2.86
CA PHE A 75 -12.34 6.24 -3.18
C PHE A 75 -13.67 6.86 -2.75
N LYS A 76 -14.70 6.03 -2.54
CA LYS A 76 -16.00 6.48 -2.03
C LYS A 76 -15.98 6.77 -0.53
N ILE A 77 -14.94 6.32 0.18
CA ILE A 77 -14.79 6.52 1.61
C ILE A 77 -14.23 7.93 1.84
N HIS A 78 -15.12 8.86 2.16
CA HIS A 78 -14.76 10.24 2.45
C HIS A 78 -13.75 10.35 3.60
N ASP A 79 -12.87 11.35 3.52
CA ASP A 79 -11.75 11.61 4.45
C ASP A 79 -10.70 10.49 4.55
N SER A 80 -10.80 9.49 3.67
CA SER A 80 -9.74 8.52 3.46
C SER A 80 -8.72 9.04 2.45
N ARG A 81 -7.46 8.62 2.61
CA ARG A 81 -6.38 8.92 1.67
C ARG A 81 -5.36 7.80 1.69
N PHE A 82 -4.71 7.55 0.58
CA PHE A 82 -3.56 6.65 0.51
C PHE A 82 -2.36 7.34 -0.13
N LYS A 83 -1.17 6.84 0.21
CA LYS A 83 0.11 7.20 -0.41
C LYS A 83 0.82 5.90 -0.77
N ILE A 84 1.41 5.82 -1.95
CA ILE A 84 2.31 4.73 -2.34
C ILE A 84 3.74 5.26 -2.32
N GLU A 85 4.65 4.52 -1.69
CA GLU A 85 6.06 4.85 -1.60
C GLU A 85 6.89 3.68 -2.13
N HIS A 86 7.78 3.96 -3.08
CA HIS A 86 8.82 3.02 -3.47
C HIS A 86 9.86 2.98 -2.35
N LEU A 87 10.12 1.79 -1.81
CA LEU A 87 11.07 1.61 -0.72
C LEU A 87 12.42 1.19 -1.29
N MET A 88 13.46 1.83 -0.76
CA MET A 88 14.84 1.41 -0.99
C MET A 88 15.33 0.66 0.24
N THR A 89 15.99 -0.46 0.03
CA THR A 89 16.81 -1.07 1.07
C THR A 89 17.97 -0.14 1.43
N THR A 90 18.52 -0.29 2.63
CA THR A 90 19.71 0.46 3.04
C THR A 90 20.86 0.29 2.04
N ARG A 91 21.03 -0.92 1.48
CA ARG A 91 22.08 -1.23 0.49
C ARG A 91 21.90 -0.44 -0.81
N GLU A 92 20.67 -0.15 -1.21
CA GLU A 92 20.38 0.66 -2.41
C GLU A 92 20.46 2.16 -2.11
N ALA A 93 20.05 2.58 -0.90
CA ALA A 93 19.97 3.99 -0.53
C ALA A 93 21.35 4.60 -0.20
N LEU A 94 22.23 3.89 0.50
CA LEU A 94 23.53 4.42 0.93
C LEU A 94 24.42 4.88 -0.25
N PRO A 95 24.54 4.14 -1.37
CA PRO A 95 25.30 4.59 -2.52
C PRO A 95 24.84 5.93 -3.11
N LEU A 96 23.54 6.25 -3.02
CA LEU A 96 22.99 7.51 -3.55
C LEU A 96 23.48 8.75 -2.77
N ILE A 97 23.94 8.56 -1.54
CA ILE A 97 24.50 9.62 -0.70
C ILE A 97 26.02 9.48 -0.52
N GLY A 98 26.68 8.69 -1.37
CA GLY A 98 28.13 8.53 -1.38
C GLY A 98 28.69 7.61 -0.29
N LEU A 99 27.82 6.84 0.40
CA LEU A 99 28.22 5.86 1.40
C LEU A 99 28.19 4.44 0.80
N ARG A 100 29.01 3.52 1.33
CA ARG A 100 29.08 2.11 0.89
C ARG A 100 28.76 1.17 2.03
#